data_AF-A0A352NHJ0-F1
#
_entry.id   AF-A0A352NHJ0-F1
#
_cell.length_a   1.000
_cell.length_b   1.000
_cell.length_c   1.000
_cell.angle_alpha   90.00
_cell.angle_beta   90.00
_cell.angle_gamma   90.00
#
_symmetry.space_group_name_H-M   'P 1'
#
loop_
_entity.id
_entity.type
_entity.pdbx_description
1 polymer ?
#
loop_
_entity_poly.entity_id
_entity_poly.type
_entity_poly.pdbx_seq_one_letter_code
_entity_poly.pdbx_strand_id
1 'polypeptide(L)'
;MILAMLCTMLPTAALATEGSSGAAAGVEATVTGATYSVTVDSAITGGTVAVEPASGTEGTVIKVTATPDSGKRLVANSLQYTADSGANYTEINAADGVYSFVLPAANVIVTAQFSELPAEGKTPPDLTADTTNNTVGQAMYLTFTDDEVWRNAVSSVSVDSSAVDSSKYTIEAGSIAIDQSVFTTAKDYTI
;
A
#
# COMPACT_ATOMS: atom_id res chain seq x y z
N MET A 1 45.40 57.96 17.63
CA MET A 1 44.71 58.52 18.80
C MET A 1 43.36 57.81 18.87
N ILE A 2 43.18 56.82 19.75
CA ILE A 2 42.85 57.01 21.18
C ILE A 2 41.58 57.87 21.25
N LEU A 3 40.41 57.40 21.66
CA LEU A 3 40.01 56.95 23.02
C LEU A 3 38.53 56.50 22.89
N ALA A 4 38.07 55.32 23.35
CA ALA A 4 37.57 55.03 24.71
C ALA A 4 36.46 56.02 25.16
N MET A 5 35.39 55.71 25.91
CA MET A 5 34.86 54.53 26.60
C MET A 5 33.69 55.11 27.43
N LEU A 6 32.59 54.37 27.51
CA LEU A 6 31.54 54.36 28.55
C LEU A 6 31.63 55.36 29.74
N CYS A 7 30.60 56.19 29.97
CA CYS A 7 30.13 56.66 31.30
C CYS A 7 28.87 57.54 31.16
N THR A 8 27.67 57.09 31.55
CA THR A 8 26.96 57.26 32.86
C THR A 8 25.93 58.40 32.90
N MET A 9 24.65 58.00 32.96
CA MET A 9 23.58 58.43 33.90
C MET A 9 23.21 59.93 34.06
N LEU A 10 21.98 60.27 33.60
CA LEU A 10 20.83 60.94 34.29
C LEU A 10 20.98 62.37 34.90
N PRO A 11 19.88 63.05 35.30
CA PRO A 11 18.57 63.34 34.66
C PRO A 11 18.23 64.86 34.76
N THR A 12 17.12 65.36 34.18
CA THR A 12 16.33 66.49 34.77
C THR A 12 15.00 66.68 34.05
N ALA A 13 13.97 66.98 34.86
CA ALA A 13 12.56 67.28 34.57
C ALA A 13 11.64 66.05 34.51
N ALA A 14 10.55 65.94 35.28
CA ALA A 14 9.98 66.80 36.30
C ALA A 14 9.06 65.96 37.20
N LEU A 15 8.92 66.38 38.46
CA LEU A 15 8.08 65.78 39.49
C LEU A 15 6.58 66.00 39.19
N ALA A 16 5.80 64.92 39.17
CA ALA A 16 4.40 64.90 39.62
C ALA A 16 4.04 63.47 40.08
N THR A 17 4.15 63.27 41.39
CA THR A 17 3.58 62.24 42.28
C THR A 17 2.04 62.40 42.35
N GLU A 18 1.13 61.42 42.40
CA GLU A 18 1.08 59.96 42.58
C GLU A 18 -0.26 59.41 42.02
N GLY A 19 -0.40 58.09 41.81
CA GLY A 19 -1.73 57.47 41.67
C GLY A 19 -1.82 56.06 41.09
N SER A 20 -1.41 55.06 41.89
CA SER A 20 -1.86 53.65 41.90
C SER A 20 -1.70 52.75 40.66
N SER A 21 -1.16 51.56 40.94
CA SER A 21 -0.84 50.46 40.04
C SER A 21 -2.02 49.96 39.20
N GLY A 22 -1.75 49.74 37.91
CA GLY A 22 -2.63 48.97 37.05
C GLY A 22 -2.03 48.83 35.67
N ALA A 23 -0.93 48.07 35.56
CA ALA A 23 -0.49 47.58 34.27
C ALA A 23 -1.64 46.75 33.69
N ALA A 24 -2.37 47.29 32.70
CA ALA A 24 -3.15 46.47 31.80
C ALA A 24 -2.15 45.69 30.95
N ALA A 25 -1.62 44.62 31.53
CA ALA A 25 -0.96 43.56 30.81
C ALA A 25 -1.93 43.11 29.71
N GLY A 26 -1.51 43.23 28.45
CA GLY A 26 -2.16 42.49 27.39
C GLY A 26 -2.19 41.04 27.83
N VAL A 27 -3.39 40.51 28.04
CA VAL A 27 -3.58 39.07 28.26
C VAL A 27 -3.34 38.44 26.89
N GLU A 28 -2.12 37.96 26.66
CA GLU A 28 -1.89 36.94 25.64
C GLU A 28 -2.52 35.66 26.18
N ALA A 29 -3.75 35.39 25.76
CA ALA A 29 -4.40 34.11 26.01
C ALA A 29 -3.80 33.08 25.05
N THR A 30 -2.98 32.18 25.58
CA THR A 30 -2.56 30.98 24.84
C THR A 30 -3.79 30.07 24.69
N VAL A 31 -4.42 30.08 23.52
CA VAL A 31 -5.40 29.07 23.14
C VAL A 31 -4.62 27.79 22.80
N THR A 32 -4.42 26.93 23.78
CA THR A 32 -3.87 25.60 23.53
C THR A 32 -4.92 24.81 22.76
N GLY A 33 -4.71 24.62 21.46
CA GLY A 33 -5.61 23.84 20.60
C GLY A 33 -5.76 22.40 21.10
N ALA A 34 -6.95 21.83 20.92
CA ALA A 34 -7.19 20.42 21.25
C ALA A 34 -6.30 19.53 20.38
N THR A 35 -5.70 18.51 21.00
CA THR A 35 -4.89 17.50 20.31
C THR A 35 -5.76 16.29 19.99
N TYR A 36 -5.68 15.82 18.76
CA TYR A 36 -6.37 14.64 18.25
C TYR A 36 -5.36 13.55 17.88
N SER A 37 -5.75 12.30 18.09
CA SER A 37 -4.94 11.12 17.79
C SER A 37 -5.25 10.55 16.41
N VAL A 38 -4.22 10.04 15.75
CA VAL A 38 -4.32 9.20 14.56
C VAL A 38 -3.95 7.78 14.95
N THR A 39 -4.87 6.84 14.77
CA THR A 39 -4.60 5.41 14.97
C THR A 39 -4.69 4.67 13.66
N VAL A 40 -4.05 3.51 13.58
CA VAL A 40 -4.13 2.61 12.43
C VAL A 40 -5.02 1.43 12.84
N ASP A 41 -5.92 1.02 11.95
CA ASP A 41 -6.80 -0.12 12.21
C ASP A 41 -5.99 -1.41 12.41
N SER A 42 -6.21 -2.06 13.55
CA SER A 42 -5.58 -3.33 13.89
C SER A 42 -6.01 -4.51 13.01
N ALA A 43 -7.10 -4.37 12.24
CA ALA A 43 -7.60 -5.42 11.34
C ALA A 43 -6.82 -5.51 10.01
N ILE A 44 -5.88 -4.58 9.74
CA ILE A 44 -5.10 -4.59 8.52
C ILE A 44 -4.20 -5.84 8.46
N THR A 45 -4.24 -6.54 7.33
CA THR A 45 -3.42 -7.73 7.04
C THR A 45 -2.84 -7.65 5.63
N GLY A 46 -1.72 -8.33 5.37
CA GLY A 46 -1.07 -8.33 4.05
C GLY A 46 -0.23 -7.09 3.73
N GLY A 47 0.07 -6.30 4.75
CA GLY A 47 0.95 -5.14 4.68
C GLY A 47 0.97 -4.41 6.01
N THR A 48 1.74 -3.33 6.06
CA THR A 48 1.86 -2.44 7.21
C THR A 48 1.47 -1.02 6.82
N VAL A 49 0.77 -0.31 7.70
CA VAL A 49 0.50 1.12 7.56
C VAL A 49 1.14 1.87 8.73
N ALA A 50 1.87 2.93 8.42
CA ALA A 50 2.47 3.84 9.39
C ALA A 50 1.96 5.28 9.16
N VAL A 51 1.85 6.05 10.23
CA VAL A 51 1.41 7.45 10.21
C VAL A 51 2.42 8.31 10.95
N GLU A 52 2.72 9.49 10.41
CA GLU A 52 3.65 10.44 11.05
C GLU A 52 3.26 11.90 10.74
N PRO A 53 3.02 12.75 11.77
CA PRO A 53 2.94 12.39 13.19
C PRO A 53 1.67 11.57 13.53
N ALA A 54 1.67 10.83 14.62
CA ALA A 54 0.49 10.07 15.09
C ALA A 54 -0.51 10.90 15.91
N SER A 55 -0.31 12.22 16.02
CA SER A 55 -1.24 13.15 16.67
C SER A 55 -0.94 14.59 16.28
N GLY A 56 -1.87 15.51 16.52
CA GLY A 56 -1.70 16.94 16.27
C GLY A 56 -2.95 17.74 16.58
N THR A 57 -2.91 19.05 16.30
CA THR A 57 -4.12 19.88 16.31
C THR A 57 -4.84 19.78 14.95
N GLU A 58 -6.08 20.25 14.88
CA GLU A 58 -6.77 20.44 13.59
C GLU A 58 -5.85 21.21 12.62
N GLY A 59 -5.84 20.79 11.35
CA GLY A 59 -4.97 21.38 10.32
C GLY A 59 -3.59 20.75 10.21
N THR A 60 -3.20 19.87 11.15
CA THR A 60 -1.90 19.16 11.08
C THR A 60 -1.87 18.23 9.87
N VAL A 61 -0.81 18.29 9.07
CA VAL A 61 -0.62 17.36 7.95
C VAL A 61 -0.03 16.05 8.47
N ILE A 62 -0.75 14.95 8.23
CA ILE A 62 -0.35 13.59 8.60
C ILE A 62 0.14 12.88 7.34
N LYS A 63 1.38 12.40 7.36
CA LYS A 63 1.91 11.53 6.31
C LYS A 63 1.54 10.09 6.60
N VAL A 64 1.19 9.36 5.55
CA VAL A 64 0.81 7.95 5.63
C VAL A 64 1.72 7.14 4.73
N THR A 65 2.27 6.06 5.26
CA THR A 65 3.11 5.12 4.52
C THR A 65 2.44 3.77 4.54
N ALA A 66 2.01 3.29 3.38
CA ALA A 66 1.51 1.93 3.20
C ALA A 66 2.61 1.08 2.55
N THR A 67 3.01 0.00 3.24
CA THR A 67 4.03 -0.95 2.78
C THR A 67 3.35 -2.31 2.60
N PRO A 68 3.00 -2.71 1.36
CA PRO A 68 2.50 -4.06 1.09
C PRO A 68 3.54 -5.12 1.46
N ASP A 69 3.09 -6.29 1.92
CA ASP A 69 3.96 -7.45 2.08
C ASP A 69 4.44 -7.96 0.70
N SER A 70 5.49 -8.78 0.70
CA SER A 70 5.98 -9.42 -0.53
C SER A 70 4.86 -10.17 -1.26
N GLY A 71 4.72 -9.93 -2.56
CA GLY A 71 3.67 -10.54 -3.38
C GLY A 71 2.31 -9.85 -3.29
N LYS A 72 2.17 -8.75 -2.54
CA LYS A 72 0.92 -8.01 -2.40
C LYS A 72 1.00 -6.61 -2.98
N ARG A 73 -0.18 -6.00 -3.14
CA ARG A 73 -0.38 -4.60 -3.52
C ARG A 73 -1.47 -3.96 -2.68
N LEU A 74 -1.36 -2.65 -2.47
CA LEU A 74 -2.45 -1.85 -1.92
C LEU A 74 -3.63 -1.87 -2.91
N VAL A 75 -4.84 -2.15 -2.42
CA VAL A 75 -6.06 -2.12 -3.23
C VAL A 75 -6.42 -0.66 -3.52
N ALA A 76 -6.75 -0.34 -4.77
CA ALA A 76 -7.17 1.00 -5.15
C ALA A 76 -8.37 1.46 -4.29
N ASN A 77 -8.36 2.73 -3.88
CA ASN A 77 -9.38 3.36 -3.02
C ASN A 77 -9.53 2.74 -1.62
N SER A 78 -8.64 1.85 -1.19
CA SER A 78 -8.74 1.20 0.13
C SER A 78 -8.04 1.97 1.26
N LEU A 79 -7.08 2.84 0.93
CA LEU A 79 -6.40 3.69 1.91
C LEU A 79 -7.28 4.89 2.26
N GLN A 80 -7.86 4.86 3.45
CA GLN A 80 -8.87 5.82 3.89
C GLN A 80 -8.69 6.14 5.37
N TYR A 81 -9.30 7.23 5.84
CA TYR A 81 -9.50 7.47 7.27
C TYR A 81 -10.97 7.69 7.62
N THR A 82 -11.31 7.42 8.87
CA THR A 82 -12.62 7.71 9.45
C THR A 82 -12.48 8.51 10.74
N ALA A 83 -13.28 9.56 10.89
CA ALA A 83 -13.39 10.36 12.12
C ALA A 83 -14.62 9.99 12.97
N ASP A 84 -15.56 9.24 12.38
CA ASP A 84 -16.86 8.88 12.97
C ASP A 84 -16.94 7.40 13.31
N SER A 85 -15.81 6.79 13.72
CA SER A 85 -15.72 5.37 14.07
C SER A 85 -16.27 4.41 13.00
N GLY A 86 -16.03 4.70 11.72
CA GLY A 86 -16.41 3.85 10.58
C GLY A 86 -17.77 4.17 9.96
N ALA A 87 -18.47 5.23 10.38
CA ALA A 87 -19.70 5.65 9.72
C ALA A 87 -19.43 6.28 8.33
N ASN A 88 -18.33 7.03 8.21
CA ASN A 88 -17.90 7.69 6.98
C ASN A 88 -16.41 7.44 6.74
N TYR A 89 -16.02 7.29 5.49
CA TYR A 89 -14.63 7.10 5.07
C TYR A 89 -14.22 8.18 4.06
N THR A 90 -13.04 8.76 4.29
CA THR A 90 -12.42 9.72 3.37
C THR A 90 -11.16 9.09 2.79
N GLU A 91 -11.05 9.10 1.46
CA GLU A 91 -9.89 8.56 0.77
C GLU A 91 -8.64 9.41 0.98
N ILE A 92 -7.51 8.72 1.19
CA ILE A 92 -6.18 9.34 1.26
C ILE A 92 -5.50 9.13 -0.09
N ASN A 93 -5.55 10.16 -0.91
CA ASN A 93 -4.92 10.15 -2.23
C ASN A 93 -3.43 10.50 -2.14
N ALA A 94 -2.62 9.90 -3.01
CA ALA A 94 -1.22 10.28 -3.14
C ALA A 94 -1.10 11.59 -3.91
N ALA A 95 -0.40 12.57 -3.34
CA ALA A 95 0.10 13.74 -4.05
C ALA A 95 1.61 13.59 -4.23
N ASP A 96 2.09 13.66 -5.48
CA ASP A 96 3.52 13.49 -5.82
C ASP A 96 4.15 12.21 -5.24
N GLY A 97 3.36 11.13 -5.18
CA GLY A 97 3.79 9.83 -4.66
C GLY A 97 3.78 9.69 -3.13
N VAL A 98 3.27 10.69 -2.40
CA VAL A 98 3.16 10.67 -0.93
C VAL A 98 1.69 10.72 -0.53
N TYR A 99 1.27 9.76 0.30
CA TYR A 99 -0.07 9.80 0.91
C TYR A 99 -0.04 10.74 2.11
N SER A 100 -0.96 11.70 2.13
CA SER A 100 -1.15 12.58 3.28
C SER A 100 -2.57 13.11 3.37
N PHE A 101 -2.99 13.46 4.58
CA PHE A 101 -4.26 14.14 4.81
C PHE A 101 -4.10 15.20 5.90
N VAL A 102 -5.06 16.12 5.97
CA VAL A 102 -5.12 17.15 7.01
C VAL A 102 -5.98 16.63 8.15
N LEU A 103 -5.44 16.62 9.37
CA LEU A 103 -6.12 16.13 10.56
C LEU A 103 -7.35 17.00 10.84
N PRO A 104 -8.57 16.42 10.91
CA PRO A 104 -9.76 17.16 11.31
C PRO A 104 -9.75 17.42 12.82
N ALA A 105 -10.74 18.19 13.31
CA ALA A 105 -11.00 18.38 14.73
C ALA A 105 -11.58 17.13 15.44
N ALA A 106 -11.06 15.93 15.13
CA ALA A 106 -11.51 14.65 15.66
C ALA A 106 -10.40 13.59 15.62
N ASN A 107 -10.50 12.59 16.50
CA ASN A 107 -9.64 11.41 16.44
C ASN A 107 -9.98 10.59 15.20
N VAL A 108 -8.97 10.08 14.50
CA VAL A 108 -9.16 9.34 13.25
C VAL A 108 -8.53 7.96 13.31
N ILE A 109 -9.14 7.02 12.59
CA ILE A 109 -8.61 5.68 12.35
C ILE A 109 -8.29 5.55 10.86
N VAL A 110 -7.07 5.16 10.53
CA VAL A 110 -6.62 4.90 9.15
C VAL A 110 -6.81 3.42 8.82
N THR A 111 -7.47 3.15 7.70
CA THR A 111 -7.74 1.82 7.16
C THR A 111 -7.04 1.61 5.83
N ALA A 112 -6.69 0.36 5.52
CA ALA A 112 -6.15 -0.04 4.22
C ALA A 112 -6.53 -1.49 3.92
N GLN A 113 -6.57 -1.86 2.65
CA GLN A 113 -6.69 -3.25 2.22
C GLN A 113 -5.56 -3.62 1.26
N PHE A 114 -5.00 -4.81 1.45
CA PHE A 114 -3.99 -5.36 0.57
C PHE A 114 -4.53 -6.61 -0.12
N SER A 115 -4.15 -6.80 -1.38
CA SER A 115 -4.50 -7.97 -2.19
C SER A 115 -3.25 -8.57 -2.80
N GLU A 116 -3.32 -9.84 -3.23
CA GLU A 116 -2.25 -10.44 -4.02
C GLU A 116 -1.97 -9.58 -5.28
N LEU A 117 -0.69 -9.36 -5.54
CA LEU A 117 -0.24 -8.78 -6.80
C LEU A 117 -0.59 -9.80 -7.89
N PRO A 118 -1.42 -9.46 -8.88
CA PRO A 118 -1.70 -10.37 -9.97
C PRO A 118 -0.38 -10.64 -10.69
N ALA A 119 -0.23 -11.86 -11.20
CA ALA A 119 0.89 -12.25 -12.03
C ALA A 119 0.81 -11.55 -13.40
N GLU A 120 0.83 -10.22 -13.42
CA GLU A 120 0.77 -9.44 -14.65
C GLU A 120 2.18 -9.24 -15.21
N GLY A 121 2.30 -9.41 -16.53
CA GLY A 121 3.53 -9.15 -17.28
C GLY A 121 4.31 -10.39 -17.74
N LYS A 122 3.81 -11.61 -17.51
CA LYS A 122 4.34 -12.80 -18.19
C LYS A 122 3.41 -13.21 -19.31
N THR A 123 3.82 -12.91 -20.55
CA THR A 123 3.24 -13.56 -21.71
C THR A 123 3.51 -15.06 -21.55
N PRO A 124 2.49 -15.93 -21.58
CA PRO A 124 2.74 -17.37 -21.60
C PRO A 124 3.63 -17.69 -22.81
N PRO A 125 4.56 -18.64 -22.68
CA PRO A 125 5.31 -19.11 -23.83
C PRO A 125 4.35 -19.74 -24.84
N ASP A 126 4.73 -19.70 -26.11
CA ASP A 126 4.03 -20.49 -27.12
C ASP A 126 4.20 -21.98 -26.81
N LEU A 127 3.09 -22.70 -26.76
CA LEU A 127 3.08 -24.16 -26.60
C LEU A 127 3.14 -24.80 -27.99
N THR A 128 4.07 -25.72 -28.18
CA THR A 128 4.17 -26.53 -29.40
C THR A 128 3.69 -27.94 -29.09
N ALA A 129 2.62 -28.35 -29.76
CA ALA A 129 2.08 -29.70 -29.63
C ALA A 129 3.05 -30.75 -30.18
N ASP A 130 3.09 -31.93 -29.57
CA ASP A 130 3.76 -33.09 -30.16
C ASP A 130 3.13 -33.40 -31.52
N THR A 131 3.95 -33.79 -32.49
CA THR A 131 3.54 -34.20 -33.84
C THR A 131 3.95 -35.65 -34.14
N THR A 132 4.49 -36.36 -33.16
CA THR A 132 5.10 -37.68 -33.33
C THR A 132 4.32 -38.72 -32.53
N ASN A 133 3.87 -39.80 -33.18
CA ASN A 133 3.17 -40.91 -32.52
C ASN A 133 1.90 -40.51 -31.73
N ASN A 134 1.22 -39.44 -32.13
CA ASN A 134 -0.08 -39.00 -31.60
C ASN A 134 -1.20 -40.00 -31.95
N THR A 135 -1.14 -41.17 -31.32
CA THR A 135 -2.09 -42.27 -31.49
C THR A 135 -2.79 -42.51 -30.16
N VAL A 136 -4.04 -42.99 -30.22
CA VAL A 136 -4.82 -43.33 -29.03
C VAL A 136 -4.02 -44.28 -28.14
N GLY A 137 -3.94 -43.97 -26.86
CA GLY A 137 -3.16 -44.76 -25.89
C GLY A 137 -1.67 -44.45 -25.86
N GLN A 138 -1.22 -43.34 -26.46
CA GLN A 138 0.10 -42.74 -26.21
C GLN A 138 -0.04 -41.45 -25.39
N ALA A 139 0.98 -41.15 -24.60
CA ALA A 139 1.08 -39.86 -23.90
C ALA A 139 1.36 -38.74 -24.91
N MET A 140 0.98 -37.52 -24.56
CA MET A 140 1.20 -36.33 -25.39
C MET A 140 2.14 -35.37 -24.67
N TYR A 141 3.02 -34.73 -25.44
CA TYR A 141 3.93 -33.72 -24.92
C TYR A 141 3.59 -32.35 -25.50
N LEU A 142 3.61 -31.32 -24.66
CA LEU A 142 3.60 -29.93 -25.08
C LEU A 142 4.95 -29.32 -24.76
N THR A 143 5.66 -28.82 -25.75
CA THR A 143 6.99 -28.22 -25.58
C THR A 143 6.89 -26.69 -25.57
N PHE A 144 7.71 -26.05 -24.74
CA PHE A 144 7.73 -24.60 -24.58
C PHE A 144 9.13 -24.09 -24.22
N THR A 145 9.39 -22.79 -24.43
CA THR A 145 10.61 -22.16 -23.93
C THR A 145 10.51 -21.97 -22.43
N ASP A 146 11.43 -22.56 -21.67
CA ASP A 146 11.33 -22.60 -20.21
C ASP A 146 11.34 -21.20 -19.56
N ASP A 147 10.31 -20.92 -18.77
CA ASP A 147 10.27 -19.83 -17.79
C ASP A 147 9.79 -20.44 -16.47
N GLU A 148 10.68 -20.49 -15.48
CA GLU A 148 10.41 -21.09 -14.17
C GLU A 148 9.24 -20.43 -13.44
N VAL A 149 9.07 -19.12 -13.60
CA VAL A 149 7.97 -18.39 -12.97
C VAL A 149 6.65 -18.77 -13.62
N TRP A 150 6.59 -18.83 -14.95
CA TRP A 150 5.41 -19.29 -15.67
C TRP A 150 5.08 -20.74 -15.34
N ARG A 151 6.08 -21.63 -15.35
CA ARG A 151 5.93 -23.06 -15.04
C ARG A 151 5.33 -23.27 -13.66
N ASN A 152 5.82 -22.55 -12.66
CA ASN A 152 5.32 -22.62 -11.28
C ASN A 152 3.96 -21.93 -11.09
N ALA A 153 3.53 -21.10 -12.05
CA ALA A 153 2.22 -20.44 -12.05
C ALA A 153 1.11 -21.28 -12.70
N VAL A 154 1.44 -22.37 -13.40
CA VAL A 154 0.44 -23.27 -14.00
C VAL A 154 -0.33 -23.99 -12.88
N SER A 155 -1.61 -23.63 -12.72
CA SER A 155 -2.49 -24.18 -11.67
C SER A 155 -3.34 -25.37 -12.13
N SER A 156 -3.60 -25.49 -13.44
CA SER A 156 -4.40 -26.58 -14.02
C SER A 156 -4.09 -26.73 -15.51
N VAL A 157 -4.30 -27.93 -16.03
CA VAL A 157 -4.29 -28.25 -17.48
C VAL A 157 -5.68 -28.77 -17.84
N SER A 158 -6.23 -28.35 -18.97
CA SER A 158 -7.54 -28.81 -19.46
C SER A 158 -7.41 -29.40 -20.85
N VAL A 159 -8.19 -30.44 -21.16
CA VAL A 159 -8.30 -31.02 -22.49
C VAL A 159 -9.76 -30.95 -22.92
N ASP A 160 -10.05 -30.31 -24.06
CA ASP A 160 -11.39 -29.98 -24.55
C ASP A 160 -12.27 -29.29 -23.49
N SER A 161 -11.71 -28.30 -22.81
CA SER A 161 -12.35 -27.58 -21.69
C SER A 161 -12.64 -28.43 -20.43
N SER A 162 -12.17 -29.68 -20.38
CA SER A 162 -12.29 -30.54 -19.20
C SER A 162 -10.97 -30.56 -18.44
N ALA A 163 -10.99 -30.13 -17.17
CA ALA A 163 -9.80 -30.14 -16.33
C ALA A 163 -9.24 -31.57 -16.20
N VAL A 164 -7.94 -31.70 -16.45
CA VAL A 164 -7.19 -32.94 -16.28
C VAL A 164 -6.77 -33.05 -14.82
N ASP A 165 -6.90 -34.25 -14.24
CA ASP A 165 -6.45 -34.52 -12.88
C ASP A 165 -4.93 -34.28 -12.76
N SER A 166 -4.46 -33.70 -11.66
CA SER A 166 -3.04 -33.38 -11.46
C SER A 166 -2.12 -34.59 -11.43
N SER A 167 -2.64 -35.81 -11.24
CA SER A 167 -1.89 -37.06 -11.38
C SER A 167 -1.72 -37.52 -12.83
N LYS A 168 -2.39 -36.87 -13.79
CA LYS A 168 -2.43 -37.22 -15.21
C LYS A 168 -1.64 -36.26 -16.09
N TYR A 169 -0.96 -35.29 -15.50
CA TYR A 169 0.04 -34.51 -16.22
C TYR A 169 1.25 -34.21 -15.34
N THR A 170 2.41 -34.05 -15.99
CA THR A 170 3.66 -33.67 -15.34
C THR A 170 4.18 -32.43 -16.04
N ILE A 171 4.53 -31.40 -15.26
CA ILE A 171 5.13 -30.17 -15.78
C ILE A 171 6.61 -30.18 -15.41
N GLU A 172 7.47 -30.19 -16.43
CA GLU A 172 8.93 -30.16 -16.31
C GLU A 172 9.49 -28.91 -16.99
N ALA A 173 10.81 -28.70 -16.89
CA ALA A 173 11.45 -27.60 -17.59
C ALA A 173 11.29 -27.78 -19.12
N GLY A 174 10.59 -26.85 -19.76
CA GLY A 174 10.33 -26.84 -21.20
C GLY A 174 9.35 -27.90 -21.73
N SER A 175 8.67 -28.69 -20.88
CA SER A 175 7.73 -29.73 -21.33
C SER A 175 6.56 -29.95 -20.36
N ILE A 176 5.35 -30.16 -20.90
CA ILE A 176 4.19 -30.70 -20.18
C ILE A 176 3.86 -32.07 -20.80
N ALA A 177 3.93 -33.13 -20.00
CA ALA A 177 3.49 -34.46 -20.39
C ALA A 177 2.05 -34.69 -19.91
N ILE A 178 1.14 -35.10 -20.80
CA ILE A 178 -0.24 -35.48 -20.49
C ILE A 178 -0.38 -36.98 -20.72
N ASP A 179 -0.85 -37.69 -19.70
CA ASP A 179 -0.94 -39.14 -19.69
C ASP A 179 -1.87 -39.68 -20.78
N GLN A 180 -1.51 -40.84 -21.33
CA GLN A 180 -2.24 -41.52 -22.40
C GLN A 180 -3.71 -41.80 -22.08
N SER A 181 -4.08 -41.94 -20.80
CA SER A 181 -5.46 -42.23 -20.41
C SER A 181 -6.44 -41.07 -20.68
N VAL A 182 -5.92 -39.87 -20.97
CA VAL A 182 -6.74 -38.70 -21.37
C VAL A 182 -7.19 -38.81 -22.83
N PHE A 183 -6.43 -39.50 -23.69
CA PHE A 183 -6.66 -39.58 -25.13
C PHE A 183 -7.26 -40.93 -25.54
N THR A 184 -8.57 -41.11 -25.30
CA THR A 184 -9.30 -42.37 -25.56
C THR A 184 -9.91 -42.48 -26.95
N THR A 185 -10.00 -41.38 -27.70
CA THR A 185 -10.63 -41.33 -29.03
C THR A 185 -9.71 -40.61 -30.01
N ALA A 186 -9.59 -41.12 -31.24
CA ALA A 186 -8.83 -40.44 -32.27
C ALA A 186 -9.61 -39.22 -32.78
N LYS A 187 -9.14 -38.02 -32.42
CA LYS A 187 -9.68 -36.72 -32.85
C LYS A 187 -8.66 -35.62 -32.58
N ASP A 188 -8.99 -34.40 -33.02
CA ASP A 188 -8.28 -33.21 -32.58
C ASP A 188 -8.72 -32.82 -31.15
N TYR A 189 -7.76 -32.47 -30.32
CA TYR A 189 -7.94 -32.06 -28.94
C TYR A 189 -7.49 -30.61 -28.76
N THR A 190 -8.27 -29.82 -28.02
CA THR A 190 -7.86 -28.47 -27.60
C THR A 190 -7.27 -28.55 -26.19
N ILE A 191 -6.10 -27.94 -25.97
CA ILE A 191 -5.43 -27.92 -24.66
C ILE A 191 -5.21 -26.47 -24.23
#